data_AF-A0A914N516-F1
#
_entry.id   AF-A0A914N516-F1
#
_cell.length_a   1.000
_cell.length_b   1.000
_cell.length_c   1.000
_cell.angle_alpha   90.00
_cell.angle_beta   90.00
_cell.angle_gamma   90.00
#
_symmetry.space_group_name_H-M   'P 1'
#
loop_
_entity.id
_entity.type
_entity.pdbx_description
1 polymer ?
#
loop_
_entity_poly.entity_id
_entity_poly.type
_entity_poly.pdbx_seq_one_letter_code
_entity_poly.pdbx_strand_id
1 'polypeptide(L)'
;MLGIPFLDDAIFKLFKPQAFDDPVDRLNYFVTSSLLTFFALMVSAKQYVGSPIQCWMPMEFKGGWEQYAEDYCFIQNTYYVAPEEEIPAEVTERDERQFGYYQVILCYY
;
A
#
# COMPACT_ATOMS: atom_id res chain seq x y z
N MET A 1 -0.82 11.83 -25.98
CA MET A 1 -1.86 12.77 -25.51
C MET A 1 -2.97 11.93 -24.93
N LEU A 2 -3.01 11.81 -23.60
CA LEU A 2 -4.22 11.30 -22.93
C LEU A 2 -5.25 12.41 -23.11
N GLY A 3 -6.39 12.15 -23.77
CA GLY A 3 -7.38 13.17 -24.17
C GLY A 3 -8.15 13.84 -23.02
N ILE A 4 -7.46 14.27 -21.96
CA ILE A 4 -7.99 14.90 -20.75
C ILE A 4 -7.31 16.26 -20.61
N PRO A 5 -7.96 17.38 -21.00
CA PRO A 5 -7.30 18.69 -21.15
C PRO A 5 -6.68 19.22 -19.84
N PHE A 6 -7.23 18.87 -18.68
CA PHE A 6 -6.70 19.27 -17.38
C PHE A 6 -5.39 18.56 -17.00
N LEU A 7 -5.23 17.29 -17.41
CA LEU A 7 -4.09 16.47 -16.99
C LEU A 7 -2.82 16.87 -17.73
N ASP A 8 -2.94 17.14 -19.04
CA ASP A 8 -1.81 17.54 -19.86
C ASP A 8 -1.21 18.86 -19.35
N ASP A 9 -2.04 19.87 -19.06
CA ASP A 9 -1.58 21.16 -18.52
C ASP A 9 -0.89 21.04 -17.16
N ALA A 10 -1.40 20.18 -16.27
CA ALA A 10 -0.80 19.91 -14.96
C ALA A 10 0.57 19.22 -15.11
N ILE A 11 0.68 18.24 -15.99
CA ILE A 11 1.93 17.52 -16.27
C ILE A 11 2.95 18.48 -16.87
N PHE A 12 2.58 19.29 -17.88
CA PHE A 12 3.51 20.26 -18.47
C PHE A 12 4.01 21.28 -17.46
N LYS A 13 3.16 21.73 -16.53
CA LYS A 13 3.57 22.63 -15.46
C LYS A 13 4.51 21.97 -14.45
N LEU A 14 4.31 20.69 -14.17
CA LEU A 14 5.15 19.90 -13.26
C LEU A 14 6.57 19.69 -13.83
N PHE A 15 6.69 19.41 -15.12
CA PHE A 15 7.98 19.16 -15.78
C PHE A 15 8.71 20.44 -16.24
N LYS A 16 8.13 21.63 -16.02
CA LYS A 16 8.76 22.90 -16.41
C LYS A 16 9.99 23.16 -15.52
N PRO A 17 11.20 23.28 -16.09
CA PRO A 17 12.39 23.60 -15.30
C PRO A 17 12.25 25.00 -14.70
N GLN A 18 12.53 25.13 -13.40
CA GLN A 18 12.64 26.45 -12.77
C GLN A 18 13.94 27.11 -13.22
N ALA A 19 13.91 28.42 -13.43
CA ALA A 19 15.13 29.16 -13.72
C ALA A 19 16.03 29.18 -12.48
N PHE A 20 17.34 28.91 -12.67
CA PHE A 20 18.40 28.85 -11.64
C PHE A 20 18.51 27.58 -10.78
N ASP A 21 17.96 26.43 -11.21
CA ASP A 21 18.14 25.16 -10.49
C ASP A 21 19.47 24.44 -10.81
N ASP A 22 20.20 24.04 -9.76
CA ASP A 22 21.34 23.12 -9.87
C ASP A 22 20.87 21.67 -10.07
N PRO A 23 21.68 20.79 -10.72
CA PRO A 23 21.30 19.40 -10.96
C PRO A 23 21.06 18.60 -9.67
N VAL A 24 21.76 18.95 -8.59
CA VAL A 24 21.59 18.33 -7.26
C VAL A 24 20.25 18.71 -6.64
N ASP A 25 19.81 19.96 -6.81
CA ASP A 25 18.51 20.40 -6.33
C ASP A 25 17.40 19.67 -7.07
N ARG A 26 17.51 19.55 -8.41
CA ARG A 26 16.56 18.81 -9.25
C ARG A 26 16.44 17.34 -8.88
N LEU A 27 17.53 16.69 -8.49
CA LEU A 27 17.50 15.30 -8.01
C LEU A 27 16.62 15.16 -6.76
N ASN A 28 16.73 16.09 -5.81
CA ASN A 28 16.03 16.01 -4.54
C ASN A 28 14.55 16.41 -4.63
N TYR A 29 14.23 17.57 -5.22
CA TYR A 29 12.84 18.04 -5.22
C TYR A 29 11.99 17.35 -6.29
N PHE A 30 12.56 17.08 -7.46
CA PHE A 30 11.79 16.58 -8.60
C PHE A 30 11.88 15.06 -8.72
N VAL A 31 13.11 14.51 -8.81
CA VAL A 31 13.31 13.09 -9.11
C VAL A 31 12.89 12.22 -7.92
N THR A 32 13.38 12.50 -6.72
CA THR A 32 13.02 11.72 -5.52
C THR A 32 11.52 11.82 -5.23
N SER A 33 10.93 13.01 -5.30
CA SER A 33 9.49 13.19 -5.08
C SER A 33 8.66 12.42 -6.12
N SER A 34 9.00 12.54 -7.41
CA SER A 34 8.29 11.84 -8.48
C SER A 34 8.38 10.31 -8.34
N LEU A 35 9.53 9.78 -7.92
CA LEU A 35 9.71 8.36 -7.65
C LEU A 35 8.83 7.88 -6.50
N LEU A 36 8.81 8.61 -5.38
CA LEU A 36 7.94 8.28 -4.24
C LEU A 36 6.46 8.34 -4.64
N THR A 37 6.03 9.36 -5.37
CA THR A 37 4.65 9.47 -5.88
C THR A 37 4.31 8.30 -6.81
N PHE A 38 5.23 7.92 -7.70
CA PHE A 38 5.02 6.78 -8.59
C PHE A 38 4.82 5.47 -7.83
N PHE A 39 5.69 5.18 -6.85
CA PHE A 39 5.54 3.97 -6.04
C PHE A 39 4.28 4.01 -5.16
N ALA A 40 3.92 5.16 -4.59
CA ALA A 40 2.69 5.33 -3.82
C ALA A 40 1.45 5.05 -4.68
N LEU A 41 1.40 5.56 -5.91
CA LEU A 41 0.33 5.29 -6.86
C LEU A 41 0.29 3.81 -7.28
N MET A 42 1.45 3.19 -7.50
CA MET A 42 1.54 1.78 -7.86
C MET A 42 1.02 0.86 -6.75
N VAL A 43 1.42 1.10 -5.50
CA VAL A 43 0.94 0.33 -4.33
C VAL A 43 -0.56 0.54 -4.15
N SER A 44 -1.04 1.78 -4.29
CA SER A 44 -2.48 2.08 -4.24
C SER A 44 -3.25 1.36 -5.34
N ALA A 45 -2.76 1.38 -6.59
CA ALA A 45 -3.42 0.69 -7.70
C ALA A 45 -3.53 -0.83 -7.48
N LYS A 46 -2.48 -1.44 -6.90
CA LYS A 46 -2.48 -2.86 -6.52
C LYS A 46 -3.55 -3.18 -5.48
N GLN A 47 -3.79 -2.26 -4.56
CA GLN A 47 -4.81 -2.36 -3.52
C GLN A 47 -6.24 -2.29 -4.06
N TYR A 48 -6.52 -1.38 -5.01
CA TYR A 48 -7.89 -1.11 -5.49
C TYR A 48 -8.38 -2.09 -6.56
N VAL A 49 -7.47 -2.65 -7.36
CA VAL A 49 -7.82 -3.51 -8.51
C VAL A 49 -7.52 -4.99 -8.25
N GLY A 50 -6.76 -5.30 -7.19
CA GLY A 50 -6.38 -6.66 -6.84
C GLY A 50 -6.73 -7.03 -5.41
N SER A 51 -6.47 -8.28 -5.06
CA SER A 51 -6.55 -8.81 -3.69
C SER A 51 -5.25 -8.48 -2.95
N PRO A 52 -5.26 -7.61 -1.92
CA PRO A 52 -4.04 -7.17 -1.23
C PRO A 52 -3.39 -8.29 -0.40
N ILE A 53 -4.18 -9.28 0.01
CA ILE A 53 -3.75 -10.46 0.75
C ILE A 53 -4.48 -11.70 0.20
N GLN A 54 -3.86 -12.87 0.35
CA GLN A 54 -4.45 -14.16 0.05
C GLN A 54 -4.31 -15.03 1.30
N CYS A 55 -5.44 -15.49 1.82
CA CYS A 55 -5.48 -16.23 3.08
C CYS A 55 -5.65 -17.73 2.81
N TRP A 56 -5.07 -18.56 3.67
CA TRP A 56 -5.35 -19.99 3.63
C TRP A 56 -6.74 -20.25 4.23
N MET A 57 -7.71 -20.57 3.38
CA MET A 57 -9.10 -20.79 3.77
C MET A 57 -9.50 -22.27 3.68
N PRO A 58 -10.38 -22.75 4.58
CA PRO A 58 -10.90 -24.11 4.52
C PRO A 58 -11.79 -24.30 3.29
N MET A 59 -11.87 -25.54 2.78
CA MET A 59 -12.45 -25.88 1.46
C MET A 59 -13.96 -25.62 1.37
N GLU A 60 -14.61 -25.48 2.52
CA GLU A 60 -16.03 -25.16 2.68
C GLU A 60 -16.34 -23.71 2.31
N PHE A 61 -15.36 -22.81 2.40
CA PHE A 61 -15.55 -21.40 2.10
C PHE A 61 -15.35 -21.21 0.60
N LYS A 62 -16.44 -20.93 -0.12
CA LYS A 62 -16.42 -20.75 -1.57
C LYS A 62 -16.88 -19.35 -1.96
N GLY A 63 -16.17 -18.73 -2.90
CA GLY A 63 -16.57 -17.49 -3.54
C GLY A 63 -16.56 -16.31 -2.56
N GLY A 64 -17.73 -15.72 -2.28
CA GLY A 64 -17.83 -14.49 -1.48
C GLY A 64 -17.34 -14.61 -0.03
N TRP A 65 -17.35 -15.80 0.56
CA TRP A 65 -16.79 -16.03 1.90
C TRP A 65 -15.26 -15.94 1.95
N GLU A 66 -14.60 -16.32 0.85
CA GLU A 66 -13.16 -16.19 0.70
C GLU A 66 -12.77 -14.70 0.64
N GLN A 67 -13.47 -13.93 -0.21
CA GLN A 67 -13.29 -12.47 -0.32
C GLN A 67 -13.53 -11.76 1.01
N TYR A 68 -14.61 -12.11 1.72
CA TYR A 68 -14.90 -11.52 3.03
C TYR A 68 -13.81 -11.82 4.06
N ALA A 69 -13.30 -13.06 4.08
CA ALA A 69 -12.24 -13.43 5.00
C ALA A 69 -10.92 -12.72 4.68
N GLU A 70 -10.59 -12.58 3.40
CA GLU A 70 -9.42 -11.81 2.95
C GLU A 70 -9.51 -10.34 3.35
N ASP A 71 -10.68 -9.71 3.14
CA ASP A 71 -10.92 -8.32 3.55
C ASP A 71 -10.82 -8.17 5.08
N TYR A 72 -11.38 -9.13 5.82
CA TYR A 72 -11.31 -9.13 7.28
C TYR A 72 -9.85 -9.25 7.77
N CYS A 73 -9.09 -10.18 7.22
CA CYS A 73 -7.67 -10.36 7.54
C CYS A 73 -6.81 -9.16 7.13
N PHE A 74 -7.21 -8.44 6.08
CA PHE A 74 -6.52 -7.23 5.65
C PHE A 74 -6.77 -6.03 6.57
N ILE A 75 -8.00 -5.87 7.06
CA ILE A 75 -8.38 -4.77 7.95
C ILE A 75 -7.89 -5.00 9.39
N GLN A 76 -7.91 -6.24 9.86
CA GLN A 76 -7.42 -6.60 11.19
C GLN A 76 -5.89 -6.72 11.22
N ASN A 77 -5.28 -6.36 12.36
CA ASN A 77 -3.84 -6.55 12.53
C ASN A 77 -3.49 -8.04 12.51
N THR A 78 -2.36 -8.36 11.87
CA THR A 78 -1.83 -9.74 11.83
C THR A 78 -0.60 -9.86 12.72
N TYR A 79 -0.32 -11.07 13.18
CA TYR A 79 0.85 -11.38 14.00
C TYR A 79 1.59 -12.58 13.40
N TYR A 80 2.90 -12.62 13.59
CA TYR A 80 3.72 -13.73 13.15
C TYR A 80 3.90 -14.76 14.27
N VAL A 81 3.80 -16.03 13.92
CA VAL A 81 4.11 -17.17 14.80
C VAL A 81 5.11 -18.06 14.06
N ALA A 82 6.21 -18.41 14.72
CA ALA A 82 7.18 -19.34 14.17
C ALA A 82 6.56 -20.75 14.08
N PRO A 83 6.87 -21.54 13.04
CA PRO A 83 6.31 -22.89 12.89
C PRO A 83 6.58 -23.83 14.08
N GLU A 84 7.64 -23.58 14.84
CA GLU A 84 8.04 -24.37 16.02
C GLU A 84 7.32 -23.94 17.31
N GLU A 85 6.64 -22.79 17.32
CA GLU A 85 5.92 -22.26 18.47
C GLU A 85 4.43 -22.61 18.40
N GLU A 86 3.83 -22.96 19.54
CA GLU A 86 2.37 -23.09 19.64
C GLU A 86 1.70 -21.71 19.62
N ILE A 87 0.50 -21.63 19.05
CA ILE A 87 -0.26 -20.39 18.99
C ILE A 87 -0.63 -19.98 20.44
N PRO A 88 -0.17 -18.82 20.95
CA PRO A 88 -0.39 -18.43 22.34
C PRO A 88 -1.88 -18.34 22.66
N ALA A 89 -2.32 -18.87 23.80
CA ALA A 89 -3.73 -18.89 24.18
C ALA A 89 -4.21 -17.54 24.74
N GLU A 90 -3.31 -16.75 25.33
CA GLU A 90 -3.62 -15.42 25.85
C GLU A 90 -3.73 -14.39 24.72
N VAL A 91 -4.76 -13.53 24.81
CA VAL A 91 -5.02 -12.47 23.84
C VAL A 91 -4.00 -11.34 23.97
N THR A 92 -3.55 -11.04 25.19
CA THR A 92 -2.55 -10.02 25.51
C THR A 92 -1.22 -10.27 24.78
N GLU A 93 -0.72 -11.49 24.79
CA GLU A 93 0.52 -11.85 24.08
C GLU A 93 0.38 -11.74 22.55
N ARG A 94 -0.83 -11.96 22.01
CA ARG A 94 -1.09 -11.80 20.58
C ARG A 94 -1.10 -10.33 20.19
N ASP A 95 -1.71 -9.49 21.00
CA ASP A 95 -1.82 -8.05 20.75
C ASP A 95 -0.44 -7.37 20.75
N GLU A 96 0.48 -7.79 21.62
CA GLU A 96 1.85 -7.27 21.66
C GLU A 96 2.67 -7.62 20.39
N ARG A 97 2.33 -8.72 19.71
CA ARG A 97 3.02 -9.21 18.51
C ARG A 97 2.36 -8.77 17.20
N GLN A 98 1.33 -7.93 17.26
CA GLN A 98 0.60 -7.45 16.08
C GLN A 98 1.40 -6.42 15.28
N PHE A 99 1.31 -6.49 13.96
CA PHE A 99 1.88 -5.53 13.03
C PHE A 99 0.78 -4.87 12.19
N GLY A 100 0.70 -3.53 12.23
CA GLY A 100 -0.30 -2.72 11.53
C GLY A 100 0.22 -1.93 10.32
N TYR A 101 1.30 -2.40 9.66
CA TYR A 101 1.99 -1.60 8.63
C TYR A 101 1.14 -1.33 7.38
N TYR A 102 0.23 -2.24 7.01
CA TYR A 102 -0.67 -2.06 5.88
C TYR A 102 -1.61 -0.86 6.04
N GLN A 103 -2.05 -0.59 7.28
CA GLN A 103 -2.92 0.54 7.58
C GLN A 103 -2.12 1.86 7.53
N VAL A 104 -0.92 1.89 8.11
CA VAL A 104 -0.12 3.13 8.23
C VAL A 104 0.42 3.62 6.89
N ILE A 105 0.77 2.72 5.98
CA ILE A 105 1.36 3.09 4.67
C ILE A 105 0.30 3.69 3.72
N LEU A 106 -0.97 3.33 3.89
CA LEU A 106 -2.06 3.71 2.98
C LEU A 106 -3.04 4.72 3.59
N CYS A 107 -3.24 4.70 4.91
CA CYS A 107 -4.06 5.65 5.65
C CYS A 107 -3.18 6.62 6.45
N TYR A 108 -2.52 7.55 5.74
CA TYR A 108 -2.22 8.85 6.33
C TYR A 108 -3.28 9.85 5.83
N TYR A 109 -4.42 9.85 6.53
CA TYR A 109 -5.27 11.01 6.78
C TYR A 109 -5.90 10.87 8.16
#